data_AF-A0A7Y1VW40-F1
#
_entry.id   AF-A0A7Y1VW40-F1
#
_cell.length_a   1.000
_cell.length_b   1.000
_cell.length_c   1.000
_cell.angle_alpha   90.00
_cell.angle_beta   90.00
_cell.angle_gamma   90.00
#
_symmetry.space_group_name_H-M   'P 1'
#
loop_
_entity.id
_entity.type
_entity.pdbx_description
1 polymer ?
#
loop_
_entity_poly.entity_id
_entity_poly.type
_entity_poly.pdbx_seq_one_letter_code
_entity_poly.pdbx_strand_id
1 'polypeptide(L)'
;MRLRGKGSGGGHNVLKDINQMIGQKYARLRVGIGNTFGKGKQVDYVLGKWSDEEKEKLPELIKKGGEIALSFAAIGIGHTMTRYNS
;
A
#
# COMPACT_ATOMS: atom_id res chain seq x y z
N MET A 1 1.44 -7.02 -1.94
CA MET A 1 0.48 -5.90 -1.77
C MET A 1 -0.66 -6.37 -0.88
N ARG A 2 -1.28 -5.52 -0.06
CA ARG A 2 -2.36 -5.93 0.86
C ARG A 2 -3.47 -4.89 0.97
N LEU A 3 -4.72 -5.31 0.80
CA LEU A 3 -5.92 -4.49 1.04
C LEU A 3 -6.33 -4.55 2.51
N ARG A 4 -6.73 -3.41 3.08
CA ARG A 4 -7.22 -3.29 4.46
C ARG A 4 -8.48 -2.43 4.47
N GLY A 5 -9.52 -2.85 5.18
CA GLY A 5 -10.78 -2.10 5.29
C GLY A 5 -10.85 -1.04 6.39
N LYS A 6 -9.91 -1.09 7.33
CA LYS A 6 -9.76 -0.13 8.43
C LYS A 6 -8.42 -0.32 9.13
N GLY A 7 -8.06 0.63 10.00
CA GLY A 7 -6.96 0.49 10.96
C GLY A 7 -5.97 1.66 11.00
N SER A 8 -5.00 1.58 11.90
CA SER A 8 -4.05 2.67 12.18
C SER A 8 -3.06 2.93 11.03
N GLY A 9 -2.45 4.12 10.99
CA GLY A 9 -1.55 4.55 9.92
C GLY A 9 -0.18 3.84 9.86
N GLY A 10 0.19 3.03 10.85
CA GLY A 10 1.39 2.19 10.81
C GLY A 10 2.71 2.94 10.59
N GLY A 11 2.84 4.17 11.12
CA GLY A 11 4.02 5.02 10.96
C GLY A 11 4.02 5.90 9.71
N HIS A 12 3.00 5.82 8.86
CA HIS A 12 2.88 6.66 7.67
C HIS A 12 2.32 8.06 8.04
N ASN A 13 3.11 9.11 7.82
CA ASN A 13 2.75 10.48 8.19
C ASN A 13 1.42 10.92 7.56
N VAL A 14 1.25 10.75 6.23
CA VAL A 14 -0.01 11.09 5.55
C VAL A 14 -1.23 10.37 6.13
N LEU A 15 -1.10 9.11 6.52
CA LEU A 15 -2.22 8.37 7.10
C LEU A 15 -2.56 8.87 8.51
N LYS A 16 -1.58 9.40 9.26
CA LYS A 16 -1.84 10.06 10.54
C LYS A 16 -2.77 11.24 10.34
N ASP A 17 -2.49 12.08 9.35
CA ASP A 17 -3.27 13.29 9.07
C ASP A 17 -4.67 12.95 8.53
N ILE A 18 -4.77 12.03 7.57
CA ILE A 18 -6.07 11.55 7.06
C ILE A 18 -6.91 10.96 8.20
N ASN A 19 -6.30 10.18 9.10
CA ASN A 19 -7.03 9.60 10.23
C ASN A 19 -7.55 10.66 11.21
N GLN A 20 -6.87 11.81 11.35
CA GLN A 20 -7.36 12.92 12.16
C GLN A 20 -8.59 13.59 11.53
N MET A 21 -8.65 13.64 10.20
CA MET A 21 -9.72 14.30 9.47
C MET A 21 -10.98 13.44 9.33
N ILE A 22 -10.83 12.15 9.00
CA ILE A 22 -11.95 11.27 8.62
C ILE A 22 -12.02 9.97 9.44
N GLY A 23 -11.15 9.82 10.44
CA GLY A 23 -11.06 8.58 11.23
C GLY A 23 -10.38 7.44 10.46
N GLN A 24 -10.47 6.22 11.00
CA GLN A 24 -9.74 5.04 10.48
C GLN A 24 -10.62 4.03 9.71
N LYS A 25 -11.87 4.40 9.41
CA LYS A 25 -12.88 3.49 8.82
C LYS A 25 -12.95 3.65 7.30
N TYR A 26 -11.81 3.56 6.63
CA TYR A 26 -11.72 3.59 5.17
C TYR A 26 -10.82 2.48 4.63
N ALA A 27 -11.11 2.04 3.40
CA ALA A 27 -10.34 1.04 2.71
C ALA A 27 -9.03 1.63 2.15
N ARG A 28 -7.95 0.85 2.21
CA ARG A 28 -6.64 1.25 1.69
C ARG A 28 -5.86 0.08 1.13
N LEU A 29 -5.24 0.30 -0.02
CA LEU A 29 -4.35 -0.65 -0.68
C LEU A 29 -2.91 -0.35 -0.29
N ARG A 30 -2.26 -1.28 0.39
CA ARG A 30 -0.86 -1.14 0.84
C ARG A 30 0.08 -1.76 -0.17
N VAL A 31 0.90 -0.92 -0.79
CA VAL A 31 2.05 -1.34 -1.59
C VAL A 31 3.26 -1.41 -0.68
N GLY A 32 3.86 -2.60 -0.57
CA GLY A 32 5.08 -2.77 0.21
C GLY A 32 6.25 -2.28 -0.62
N ILE A 33 6.97 -1.28 -0.12
CA ILE A 33 8.14 -0.73 -0.81
C ILE A 33 9.46 -1.32 -0.30
N GLY A 34 9.43 -2.20 0.72
CA GLY A 34 10.64 -2.75 1.36
C GLY A 34 10.86 -2.20 2.77
N ASN A 35 11.79 -2.82 3.50
CA ASN A 35 12.18 -2.43 4.86
C ASN A 35 13.70 -2.54 5.10
N THR A 36 14.50 -2.57 4.03
CA THR A 36 15.95 -2.82 4.06
C THR A 36 16.79 -1.59 4.38
N PHE A 37 16.17 -0.49 4.80
CA PHE A 37 16.87 0.73 5.23
C PHE A 37 17.29 0.65 6.71
N GLY A 38 18.45 1.23 7.03
CA GLY A 38 18.92 1.36 8.41
C GLY A 38 17.97 2.21 9.26
N LYS A 39 18.00 2.02 10.60
CA LYS A 39 17.24 2.87 11.53
C LYS A 39 17.52 4.35 11.25
N GLY A 40 16.46 5.16 11.13
CA GLY A 40 16.56 6.59 10.83
C GLY A 40 16.63 6.96 9.34
N LYS A 41 16.86 6.00 8.42
CA LYS A 41 16.96 6.26 6.97
C LYS A 41 15.65 6.06 6.20
N GLN A 42 14.52 6.07 6.90
CA GLN A 42 13.18 5.90 6.29
C GLN A 42 12.86 7.01 5.29
N VAL A 43 13.22 8.24 5.63
CA VAL A 43 12.97 9.41 4.77
C VAL A 43 13.75 9.27 3.46
N ASP A 44 15.06 8.97 3.57
CA ASP A 44 15.94 8.81 2.41
C ASP A 44 15.46 7.67 1.49
N TYR A 45 14.96 6.58 2.08
CA TYR A 45 14.46 5.44 1.32
C TYR A 45 13.18 5.78 0.53
N VAL A 46 12.23 6.49 1.17
CA VAL A 46 10.95 6.86 0.54
C VAL A 46 11.12 7.93 -0.54
N LEU A 47 12.11 8.83 -0.38
CA LEU A 47 12.45 9.87 -1.35
C LEU A 47 13.49 9.41 -2.39
N GLY A 48 14.01 8.19 -2.23
CA GLY A 48 15.00 7.60 -3.11
C GLY A 48 14.48 7.31 -4.50
N LYS A 49 15.41 7.07 -5.42
CA LYS A 49 15.09 6.56 -6.76
C LYS A 49 15.08 5.04 -6.75
N TRP A 50 14.21 4.47 -7.56
CA TRP A 50 14.18 3.04 -7.84
C TRP A 50 15.49 2.57 -8.47
N SER A 51 15.98 1.41 -8.04
CA SER A 51 17.03 0.67 -8.75
C SER A 51 16.49 0.09 -10.06
N ASP A 52 17.36 -0.37 -10.96
CA ASP A 52 16.91 -0.93 -12.23
C ASP A 52 16.16 -2.26 -12.02
N GLU A 53 16.58 -3.07 -11.04
CA GLU A 53 15.89 -4.30 -10.64
C GLU A 53 14.50 -4.04 -10.02
N GLU A 54 14.33 -2.91 -9.32
CA GLU A 54 13.03 -2.52 -8.81
C GLU A 54 12.13 -1.98 -9.93
N LYS A 55 12.69 -1.20 -10.87
CA LYS A 55 11.96 -0.69 -12.03
C LYS A 55 11.42 -1.82 -12.91
N GLU A 56 12.19 -2.89 -13.11
CA GLU A 56 11.73 -4.07 -13.85
C GLU A 56 10.48 -4.71 -13.25
N LYS A 57 10.30 -4.60 -11.92
CA LYS A 57 9.14 -5.13 -11.19
C LYS A 57 7.95 -4.18 -11.15
N LEU A 58 8.14 -2.89 -11.46
CA LEU A 58 7.08 -1.88 -11.39
C LEU A 58 5.86 -2.21 -12.28
N PRO A 59 6.02 -2.64 -13.56
CA PRO A 59 4.87 -2.96 -14.41
C PRO A 59 3.95 -4.02 -13.80
N GLU A 60 4.53 -5.09 -13.22
CA GLU A 60 3.77 -6.15 -12.58
C GLU A 60 3.05 -5.64 -11.31
N LEU A 61 3.73 -4.83 -10.49
CA LEU A 61 3.14 -4.23 -9.29
C LEU A 61 1.96 -3.31 -9.63
N ILE A 62 2.10 -2.49 -10.68
CA ILE A 62 1.04 -1.59 -11.14
C ILE A 62 -0.14 -2.38 -11.68
N LYS A 63 0.11 -3.40 -12.52
CA LYS A 63 -0.93 -4.28 -13.06
C LYS A 63 -1.72 -4.95 -11.93
N LYS A 64 -1.02 -5.56 -10.97
CA LYS A 64 -1.64 -6.21 -9.80
C LYS A 64 -2.43 -5.22 -8.95
N GLY A 65 -1.93 -3.99 -8.78
CA GLY A 65 -2.66 -2.92 -8.11
C GLY A 65 -3.96 -2.55 -8.81
N GLY A 66 -3.93 -2.45 -10.14
CA GLY A 66 -5.12 -2.22 -10.97
C GLY A 66 -6.15 -3.35 -10.85
N GLU A 67 -5.72 -4.61 -10.90
CA GLU A 67 -6.60 -5.77 -10.73
C GLU A 67 -7.27 -5.77 -9.35
N ILE A 68 -6.53 -5.44 -8.29
CA ILE A 68 -7.09 -5.33 -6.93
C ILE A 68 -8.11 -4.19 -6.85
N ALA A 69 -7.82 -3.03 -7.45
CA ALA A 69 -8.74 -1.89 -7.46
C ALA A 69 -10.05 -2.23 -8.20
N LEU A 70 -9.94 -2.88 -9.37
CA LEU A 70 -11.10 -3.34 -10.13
C LEU A 70 -11.91 -4.39 -9.36
N SER A 71 -11.23 -5.37 -8.75
CA SER A 71 -11.90 -6.37 -7.91
C SER A 71 -12.61 -5.71 -6.73
N PHE A 72 -11.98 -4.75 -6.05
CA PHE A 72 -12.61 -4.04 -4.94
C PHE A 72 -13.88 -3.31 -5.39
N ALA A 73 -13.84 -2.64 -6.54
CA ALA A 73 -15.00 -1.95 -7.10
C ALA A 73 -16.11 -2.93 -7.54
N ALA A 74 -15.76 -4.08 -8.09
CA ALA A 74 -16.71 -5.03 -8.67
C ALA A 74 -17.36 -5.97 -7.64
N ILE A 75 -16.58 -6.50 -6.69
CA ILE A 75 -17.03 -7.57 -5.77
C ILE A 75 -16.87 -7.20 -4.29
N GLY A 76 -16.45 -5.98 -3.98
CA GLY A 76 -16.36 -5.47 -2.63
C GLY A 76 -15.18 -6.00 -1.82
N ILE A 77 -14.94 -5.36 -0.67
CA ILE A 77 -13.70 -5.52 0.09
C ILE A 77 -13.45 -6.93 0.64
N GLY A 78 -14.50 -7.62 1.11
CA GLY A 78 -14.36 -8.94 1.75
C GLY A 78 -13.79 -9.96 0.76
N HIS A 79 -14.43 -10.09 -0.41
CA HIS A 79 -13.99 -11.02 -1.45
C HIS A 79 -12.63 -10.64 -2.03
N THR A 80 -12.37 -9.35 -2.29
CA THR A 80 -11.06 -8.90 -2.77
C THR A 80 -9.96 -9.20 -1.76
N MET A 81 -10.20 -8.98 -0.46
CA MET A 81 -9.23 -9.31 0.58
C MET A 81 -8.92 -10.80 0.61
N THR A 82 -9.92 -11.67 0.54
CA THR A 82 -9.72 -13.13 0.47
C THR A 82 -8.91 -13.55 -0.74
N ARG A 83 -9.12 -12.90 -1.90
CA ARG A 83 -8.43 -13.25 -3.15
C ARG A 83 -6.97 -12.79 -3.20
N TYR A 84 -6.65 -11.63 -2.61
CA TYR A 84 -5.37 -10.95 -2.87
C TYR A 84 -4.48 -10.71 -1.65
N ASN A 85 -4.94 -10.97 -0.42
CA ASN A 85 -4.12 -10.78 0.79
C ASN A 85 -3.26 -11.98 1.20
N SER A 86 -3.51 -13.14 0.58
CA SER A 86 -2.75 -14.38 0.71
C SER A 86 -1.30 -14.21 0.31
#